data_AF-A0A7W1RGQ0-F1
#
_entry.id   AF-A0A7W1RGQ0-F1
#
_cell.length_a   1.000
_cell.length_b   1.000
_cell.length_c   1.000
_cell.angle_alpha   90.00
_cell.angle_beta   90.00
_cell.angle_gamma   90.00
#
_symmetry.space_group_name_H-M   'P 1'
#
loop_
_entity.id
_entity.type
_entity.pdbx_description
1 polymer ?
#
loop_
_entity_poly.entity_id
_entity_poly.type
_entity_poly.pdbx_seq_one_letter_code
_entity_poly.pdbx_strand_id
1 'polypeptide(L)'
;MFIIDELEKKIQKHELAFQELLIKTDSLNEQVDDLLGELKVSPEQLTAYIENKENFSEENWQIIVEQRQALDEKLKTELANIRNPLKNKKTYSERIVPQHWLFVR
;
A
#
# COMPACT_ATOMS: atom_id res chain seq x y z
N MET A 1 19.34 -26.45 11.01
CA MET A 1 18.65 -25.95 12.22
C MET A 1 18.55 -24.42 12.20
N PHE A 2 19.65 -23.68 12.06
CA PHE A 2 19.67 -22.20 12.05
C PHE A 2 18.74 -21.47 11.05
N ILE A 3 18.46 -22.05 9.87
CA ILE A 3 17.63 -21.39 8.85
C ILE A 3 16.14 -21.32 9.25
N ILE A 4 15.65 -22.29 10.04
CA ILE A 4 14.25 -22.36 10.47
C ILE A 4 14.00 -21.29 11.54
N ASP A 5 14.88 -21.19 12.53
CA ASP A 5 14.81 -20.17 13.60
C ASP A 5 14.91 -18.73 13.06
N GLU A 6 15.72 -18.49 12.02
CA GLU A 6 15.76 -17.18 11.35
C GLU A 6 14.48 -16.86 10.59
N LEU A 7 13.83 -17.87 10.00
CA LEU A 7 12.57 -17.69 9.29
C LEU A 7 11.43 -17.38 10.27
N GLU A 8 11.35 -18.11 11.38
CA GLU A 8 10.36 -17.87 12.44
C GLU A 8 10.50 -16.47 13.03
N LYS A 9 11.73 -16.02 13.30
CA LYS A 9 11.98 -14.63 13.76
C LYS A 9 11.51 -13.58 12.75
N LYS A 10 11.69 -13.83 11.44
CA LYS A 10 11.19 -12.92 10.39
C LYS A 10 9.67 -12.91 10.32
N ILE A 11 9.02 -14.07 10.45
CA ILE A 11 7.55 -14.19 10.47
C ILE A 11 6.99 -13.40 11.66
N GLN A 12 7.51 -13.63 12.87
CA GLN A 12 7.08 -12.90 14.06
C GLN A 12 7.28 -11.38 13.93
N LYS A 13 8.42 -10.95 13.37
CA LYS A 13 8.66 -9.53 13.10
C LYS A 13 7.64 -8.93 12.14
N HIS A 14 7.27 -9.66 11.09
CA HIS A 14 6.27 -9.22 10.13
C HIS A 14 4.85 -9.22 10.72
N GLU A 15 4.50 -10.22 11.54
CA GLU A 15 3.21 -10.24 12.26
C GLU A 15 3.08 -9.04 13.21
N LEU A 16 4.12 -8.71 13.97
CA LEU A 16 4.12 -7.53 14.84
C LEU A 16 3.97 -6.25 14.03
N ALA A 17 4.73 -6.08 12.94
CA ALA A 17 4.59 -4.91 12.07
C ALA A 17 3.18 -4.81 11.45
N PHE A 18 2.56 -5.95 11.12
CA PHE A 18 1.20 -5.99 10.59
C PHE A 18 0.17 -5.59 11.65
N GLN A 19 0.32 -6.06 12.89
CA GLN A 19 -0.52 -5.67 14.01
C GLN A 19 -0.38 -4.17 14.33
N GLU A 20 0.84 -3.64 14.34
CA GLU A 20 1.08 -2.20 14.53
C GLU A 20 0.42 -1.37 13.42
N LEU A 21 0.49 -1.83 12.17
CA LEU A 21 -0.18 -1.16 11.06
C LEU A 21 -1.70 -1.21 11.21
N LEU A 22 -2.28 -2.34 11.62
CA LEU A 22 -3.71 -2.45 11.89
C LEU A 22 -4.16 -1.44 12.97
N ILE A 23 -3.48 -1.42 14.11
CA ILE A 23 -3.78 -0.49 15.20
C ILE A 23 -3.69 0.96 14.73
N LYS A 24 -2.66 1.31 13.94
CA LYS A 24 -2.54 2.66 13.36
C LYS A 24 -3.68 2.98 12.39
N THR A 25 -4.11 2.01 11.60
CA THR A 25 -5.20 2.19 10.64
C THR A 25 -6.52 2.41 11.37
N ASP A 26 -6.79 1.63 12.42
CA ASP A 26 -7.98 1.77 13.24
C ASP A 26 -8.01 3.13 13.96
N SER A 27 -6.88 3.55 14.54
CA SER A 27 -6.77 4.87 15.18
C SER A 27 -6.94 6.03 14.19
N LEU A 28 -6.45 5.88 12.96
CA LEU A 28 -6.68 6.87 11.90
C LEU A 28 -8.15 6.93 11.50
N ASN A 29 -8.83 5.78 11.42
CA ASN A 29 -10.27 5.73 11.14
C ASN A 29 -11.07 6.43 12.25
N GLU A 30 -10.77 6.15 13.52
CA GLU A 30 -11.41 6.85 14.65
C GLU A 30 -11.19 8.37 14.59
N GLN A 31 -9.97 8.81 14.31
CA GLN A 31 -9.68 10.25 14.16
C GLN A 31 -10.44 10.90 13.00
N VAL A 32 -10.60 10.18 11.88
CA VAL A 32 -11.39 10.65 10.74
C VAL A 32 -12.86 10.74 11.12
N ASP A 33 -13.41 9.73 11.79
CA ASP A 33 -14.80 9.71 12.22
C ASP A 33 -15.09 10.82 13.24
N ASP A 34 -14.18 11.06 14.19
CA ASP A 34 -14.28 12.16 15.15
C ASP A 34 -14.29 13.53 14.44
N LEU A 35 -13.36 13.75 13.49
CA LEU A 35 -13.30 14.98 12.70
C LEU A 35 -14.57 15.21 11.88
N LEU A 36 -15.08 14.16 11.25
CA LEU A 36 -16.33 14.20 10.48
C LEU A 36 -17.53 14.46 11.39
N GLY A 37 -17.53 13.89 12.61
CA GLY A 37 -18.51 14.15 13.65
C GLY A 37 -18.52 15.61 14.12
N GLU A 38 -17.34 16.18 14.38
CA GLU A 38 -17.17 17.61 14.74
C GLU A 38 -17.70 18.53 13.63
N LEU A 39 -17.40 18.19 12.38
CA LEU A 39 -17.84 18.94 11.20
C LEU A 39 -19.32 18.68 10.84
N LYS A 40 -19.99 17.73 11.51
CA LYS A 40 -21.36 17.26 11.22
C LYS A 40 -21.54 16.87 9.74
N VAL A 41 -20.49 16.35 9.12
CA VAL A 41 -20.51 15.96 7.71
C VAL A 41 -20.34 14.44 7.64
N SER A 42 -21.28 13.77 6.99
CA SER A 42 -21.11 12.35 6.72
C SER A 42 -20.06 12.11 5.62
N PRO A 43 -19.32 10.99 5.65
CA PRO A 43 -18.39 10.62 4.58
C PRO A 43 -19.05 10.67 3.19
N GLU A 44 -20.31 10.25 3.12
CA GLU A 44 -21.12 10.22 1.90
C GLU A 44 -21.40 11.63 1.37
N GLN A 45 -21.72 12.58 2.25
CA GLN A 45 -21.90 13.99 1.88
C GLN A 45 -20.60 14.62 1.40
N LEU A 46 -19.46 14.29 2.04
CA LEU A 46 -18.16 14.79 1.63
C LEU A 46 -17.78 14.25 0.24
N THR A 47 -18.06 12.97 0.00
CA THR A 47 -17.85 12.33 -1.31
C THR A 47 -18.71 12.99 -2.39
N ALA A 48 -20.01 13.18 -2.12
CA ALA A 48 -20.92 13.86 -3.04
C ALA A 48 -20.51 15.33 -3.30
N TYR A 49 -19.98 16.02 -2.29
CA TYR A 49 -19.48 17.39 -2.42
C TYR A 49 -18.24 17.46 -3.32
N ILE A 50 -17.30 16.52 -3.16
CA ILE A 50 -16.08 16.41 -3.95
C ILE A 50 -16.38 15.96 -5.38
N GLU A 51 -17.44 15.19 -5.64
CA GLU A 51 -17.79 14.77 -6.99
C GLU A 51 -18.47 15.87 -7.82
N ASN A 52 -19.03 16.90 -7.16
CA ASN A 52 -19.71 17.98 -7.85
C ASN A 52 -18.74 19.12 -8.20
N LYS A 53 -18.38 19.19 -9.49
CA LYS A 53 -17.50 20.23 -10.07
C LYS A 53 -18.00 21.66 -9.81
N GLU A 54 -19.31 21.86 -9.69
CA GLU A 54 -19.91 23.20 -9.49
C GLU A 54 -19.56 23.83 -8.14
N ASN A 55 -19.09 23.02 -7.18
CA ASN A 55 -18.68 23.49 -5.86
C ASN A 55 -17.28 24.13 -5.83
N PHE A 56 -16.53 24.05 -6.94
CA PHE A 56 -15.14 24.48 -7.01
C PHE A 56 -14.93 25.46 -8.18
N SER A 57 -13.94 26.34 -8.03
CA SER A 57 -13.41 27.06 -9.20
C SER A 57 -12.71 26.07 -10.13
N GLU A 58 -12.68 26.37 -11.44
CA GLU A 58 -12.07 25.50 -12.45
C GLU A 58 -10.60 25.16 -12.12
N GLU A 59 -9.86 26.13 -11.57
CA GLU A 59 -8.47 25.97 -11.13
C GLU A 59 -8.34 25.01 -9.95
N ASN A 60 -9.18 25.16 -8.92
CA ASN A 60 -9.17 24.26 -7.76
C ASN A 60 -9.61 22.85 -8.15
N TRP A 61 -10.56 22.73 -9.09
CA TRP A 61 -11.01 21.45 -9.61
C TRP A 61 -9.89 20.71 -10.34
N GLN A 62 -9.13 21.41 -11.20
CA GLN A 62 -7.97 20.82 -11.87
C GLN A 62 -6.94 20.31 -10.87
N ILE A 63 -6.62 21.07 -9.83
CA ILE A 63 -5.67 20.65 -8.78
C ILE A 63 -6.17 19.38 -8.08
N ILE A 64 -7.45 19.29 -7.73
CA ILE A 64 -8.02 18.11 -7.08
C ILE A 64 -7.91 16.88 -7.99
N VAL A 65 -8.22 17.03 -9.28
CA VAL A 65 -8.13 15.95 -10.27
C VAL A 65 -6.68 15.49 -10.44
N GLU A 66 -5.73 16.42 -10.57
CA GLU A 66 -4.31 16.10 -10.68
C GLU A 66 -3.78 15.38 -9.44
N GLN A 67 -4.12 15.85 -8.24
CA GLN A 67 -3.71 15.21 -6.99
C GLN A 67 -4.29 13.79 -6.85
N ARG A 68 -5.55 13.61 -7.25
CA ARG A 68 -6.20 12.29 -7.25
C ARG A 68 -5.47 11.32 -8.20
N GLN A 69 -5.15 11.77 -9.41
CA GLN A 69 -4.40 10.96 -10.38
C GLN A 69 -3.00 10.61 -9.87
N ALA A 70 -2.28 11.57 -9.30
CA ALA A 70 -0.95 11.34 -8.74
C ALA A 70 -0.97 10.32 -7.58
N LEU A 71 -1.99 10.37 -6.72
CA LEU A 71 -2.18 9.38 -5.66
C LEU A 71 -2.50 7.99 -6.20
N ASP A 72 -3.39 7.89 -7.19
CA ASP A 72 -3.72 6.61 -7.83
C ASP A 72 -2.49 5.97 -8.51
N GLU A 73 -1.67 6.77 -9.18
CA GLU A 73 -0.41 6.30 -9.79
C GLU A 73 0.59 5.83 -8.73
N LYS A 74 0.72 6.58 -7.64
CA LYS A 74 1.57 6.19 -6.52
C LYS A 74 1.09 4.87 -5.91
N LEU A 75 -0.20 4.73 -5.65
CA LEU A 75 -0.79 3.49 -5.13
C LEU A 75 -0.55 2.31 -6.07
N LYS A 76 -0.78 2.48 -7.38
CA LYS A 76 -0.49 1.44 -8.37
C LYS A 76 0.97 1.04 -8.38
N THR A 77 1.87 2.01 -8.29
CA THR A 77 3.32 1.78 -8.29
C THR A 77 3.77 1.03 -7.03
N GLU A 78 3.29 1.45 -5.86
CA GLU A 78 3.56 0.78 -4.59
C GLU A 78 3.00 -0.65 -4.60
N LEU A 79 1.74 -0.84 -5.04
CA LEU A 79 1.13 -2.17 -5.17
C LEU A 79 1.89 -3.07 -6.14
N ALA A 80 2.42 -2.52 -7.24
CA ALA A 80 3.27 -3.26 -8.17
C ALA A 80 4.64 -3.61 -7.57
N ASN A 81 5.18 -2.75 -6.71
CA ASN A 81 6.44 -2.97 -5.99
C ASN A 81 6.31 -3.99 -4.84
N ILE A 82 5.09 -4.28 -4.36
CA ILE A 82 4.89 -5.33 -3.37
C ILE A 82 5.36 -6.67 -3.96
N ARG A 83 6.40 -7.22 -3.32
CA ARG A 83 7.07 -8.44 -3.76
C ARG A 83 6.11 -9.63 -3.72
N ASN A 84 5.63 -10.08 -4.88
CA ASN A 84 4.81 -11.27 -4.96
C ASN A 84 5.69 -12.54 -4.93
N PRO A 85 5.67 -13.36 -3.86
CA PRO A 85 6.51 -14.54 -3.73
C PRO A 85 6.18 -15.63 -4.77
N LEU A 86 4.93 -15.70 -5.24
CA LEU A 86 4.51 -16.68 -6.25
C LEU A 86 5.05 -16.32 -7.64
N LYS A 87 5.01 -15.02 -8.01
CA LYS A 87 5.65 -14.55 -9.26
C LYS A 87 7.15 -14.81 -9.23
N ASN A 88 7.82 -14.48 -8.12
CA ASN A 88 9.26 -14.71 -7.98
C ASN A 88 9.64 -16.20 -8.05
N LYS A 89 8.86 -17.11 -7.46
CA LYS A 89 9.09 -18.56 -7.58
C LYS A 89 8.97 -19.03 -9.03
N LYS A 90 7.95 -18.56 -9.77
CA LYS A 90 7.79 -18.88 -11.20
C LYS A 90 8.97 -18.37 -12.03
N THR A 91 9.37 -17.11 -11.85
CA THR A 91 10.53 -16.54 -12.55
C THR A 91 11.83 -17.26 -12.21
N TYR A 92 12.00 -17.75 -10.98
CA TYR A 92 13.14 -18.58 -10.59
C TYR A 92 13.09 -19.98 -11.22
N SER A 93 11.93 -20.63 -11.29
CA SER A 93 11.80 -21.94 -11.93
C SER A 93 11.93 -21.88 -13.46
N GLU A 94 11.56 -20.75 -14.07
CA GLU A 94 11.67 -20.51 -15.52
C GLU A 94 13.07 -20.02 -15.93
N ARG A 95 13.90 -19.59 -14.97
CA ARG A 95 15.30 -19.25 -15.21
C ARG A 95 16.12 -20.52 -15.45
N ILE A 96 16.25 -20.88 -16.72
CA ILE A 96 17.25 -21.84 -17.22
C ILE A 96 18.63 -21.17 -17.16
N VAL A 97 19.21 -21.05 -15.97
CA VAL A 97 20.62 -20.66 -15.82
C VAL A 97 21.42 -21.95 -15.80
N PRO A 98 22.29 -22.23 -16.79
CA PRO A 98 23.17 -23.37 -16.71
C PRO A 98 24.08 -23.19 -15.49
N GLN A 99 24.24 -24.22 -14.66
CA GLN A 99 25.23 -24.20 -13.58
C GLN A 99 26.63 -24.20 -14.21
N HIS A 100 27.23 -23.02 -14.34
CA HIS A 100 28.64 -22.91 -14.69
C HIS A 100 29.41 -23.07 -13.38
N TRP A 101 29.97 -24.26 -13.15
CA TRP A 101 30.87 -24.45 -12.02
C TRP A 101 32.16 -23.66 -12.29
N LEU A 102 32.32 -22.54 -11.58
CA LEU A 102 33.59 -21.81 -11.52
C LEU A 102 34.54 -22.60 -10.62
N PHE A 103 35.37 -23.45 -11.23
CA PHE A 103 36.55 -23.99 -10.56
C PHE A 103 37.59 -22.87 -10.45
N VAL A 104 37.70 -22.27 -9.27
CA VAL A 104 38.83 -21.40 -8.94
C VAL A 104 39.97 -22.29 -8.48
N ARG A 105 41.13 -22.19 -9.16
CA ARG A 105 42.37 -22.90 -8.81
C ARG A 105 43.00 -22.36 -7.54
#